data_AF-A0AAW0U2R4-F1
#
_entry.id   AF-A0AAW0U2R4-F1
#
_cell.length_a   1.000
_cell.length_b   1.000
_cell.length_c   1.000
_cell.angle_alpha   90.00
_cell.angle_beta   90.00
_cell.angle_gamma   90.00
#
_symmetry.space_group_name_H-M   'P 1'
#
loop_
_entity.id
_entity.type
_entity.pdbx_description
1 polymer ?
#
loop_
_entity_poly.entity_id
_entity_poly.type
_entity_poly.pdbx_seq_one_letter_code
_entity_poly.pdbx_strand_id
1 'polypeptide(L)'
;MGTLNYRIAPSAFRLPLMLATSMLLGGFIAFVTLIPPSPDFPRRYREPLRHEEMEEMEEMIPDSPLSGHDPHEIHHIGEGVEAARLYKKVRVVCWIMTRPETHKKKAMHVKATWGKRCNKLIFMSSQNDTELGAIDLGVGDGRDHLWGKTKAAFKYLYDHHLNDYDWFFKADDDTYTIMENMRYMLSTYDPSLPIYFGSRFKKFTRQGYMSGGGGYVLSREALKIFVEVALTDPKEMQGVVTHGS
;
A
#
# COMPACT_ATOMS: atom_id res chain seq x y z
N MET A 1 1.37 -61.55 58.27
CA MET A 1 0.12 -61.77 57.50
C MET A 1 -0.91 -60.77 58.00
N GLY A 2 -1.48 -59.96 57.10
CA GLY A 2 -2.61 -59.08 57.41
C GLY A 2 -2.34 -57.58 57.23
N THR A 3 -2.12 -57.10 56.01
CA THR A 3 -2.34 -55.68 55.67
C THR A 3 -3.76 -55.51 55.13
N LEU A 4 -4.59 -54.80 55.88
CA LEU A 4 -5.98 -54.45 55.56
C LEU A 4 -6.03 -53.59 54.28
N ASN A 5 -6.71 -54.08 53.23
CA ASN A 5 -7.04 -53.28 52.06
C ASN A 5 -8.30 -52.45 52.34
N TYR A 6 -8.14 -51.16 52.64
CA TYR A 6 -9.26 -50.22 52.62
C TYR A 6 -9.63 -49.90 51.16
N ARG A 7 -10.69 -50.51 50.66
CA ARG A 7 -11.31 -50.10 49.39
C ARG A 7 -12.06 -48.79 49.61
N ILE A 8 -11.53 -47.70 49.05
CA ILE A 8 -12.23 -46.40 49.00
C ILE A 8 -13.50 -46.60 48.16
N ALA A 9 -14.66 -46.35 48.77
CA ALA A 9 -15.93 -46.51 48.08
C ALA A 9 -16.05 -45.50 46.91
N PRO A 10 -16.60 -45.92 45.76
CA PRO A 10 -16.72 -45.08 44.56
C PRO A 10 -17.62 -43.84 44.74
N SER A 11 -18.29 -43.71 45.88
CA SER A 11 -19.05 -42.51 46.27
C SER A 11 -18.15 -41.34 46.72
N ALA A 12 -16.92 -41.60 47.18
CA ALA A 12 -16.02 -40.56 47.70
C ALA A 12 -15.57 -39.53 46.65
N PHE A 13 -15.58 -39.92 45.36
CA PHE A 13 -15.22 -39.04 44.25
C PHE A 13 -16.42 -38.36 43.56
N ARG A 14 -17.65 -38.82 43.83
CA ARG A 14 -18.85 -38.30 43.14
C ARG A 14 -19.25 -36.92 43.64
N LEU A 15 -19.19 -36.70 44.95
CA LEU A 15 -19.58 -35.42 45.56
C LEU A 15 -18.63 -34.26 45.18
N PRO A 16 -17.29 -34.38 45.27
CA PRO A 16 -16.39 -33.30 44.86
C PRO A 16 -16.43 -33.03 43.35
N LEU A 17 -16.63 -34.07 42.51
CA LEU A 17 -16.77 -33.90 41.07
C LEU A 17 -18.06 -33.14 40.72
N MET A 18 -19.18 -33.47 41.35
CA MET A 18 -20.46 -32.77 41.18
C MET A 18 -20.35 -31.29 41.57
N LEU A 19 -19.68 -31.00 42.70
CA LEU A 19 -19.45 -29.62 43.17
C LEU A 19 -18.51 -28.84 42.23
N ALA A 20 -17.47 -29.47 41.70
CA ALA A 20 -16.59 -28.84 40.71
C ALA A 20 -17.34 -28.51 39.42
N THR A 21 -18.19 -29.44 38.94
CA THR A 21 -18.99 -29.20 37.74
C THR A 21 -20.04 -28.11 37.94
N SER A 22 -20.67 -28.01 39.12
CA SER A 22 -21.65 -26.96 39.41
C SER A 22 -21.01 -25.58 39.54
N MET A 23 -19.81 -25.48 40.12
CA MET A 23 -19.04 -24.23 40.15
C MET A 23 -18.64 -23.76 38.76
N LEU A 24 -18.18 -24.67 37.89
CA LEU A 24 -17.81 -24.33 36.52
C LEU A 24 -19.03 -23.89 35.69
N LEU A 25 -20.14 -24.61 35.80
CA LEU A 25 -21.37 -24.28 35.08
C LEU A 25 -21.99 -22.98 35.59
N GLY A 26 -22.00 -22.78 36.91
CA GLY A 26 -22.48 -21.55 37.54
C GLY A 26 -21.62 -20.33 37.18
N GLY A 27 -20.29 -20.49 37.17
CA GLY A 27 -19.35 -19.46 36.73
C GLY A 27 -19.53 -19.10 35.25
N PHE A 28 -19.76 -20.09 34.39
CA PHE A 28 -20.05 -19.86 32.98
C PHE A 28 -21.38 -19.13 32.75
N ILE A 29 -22.44 -19.54 33.46
CA ILE A 29 -23.74 -18.86 33.38
C ILE A 29 -23.63 -17.43 33.90
N ALA A 30 -22.94 -17.19 35.02
CA ALA A 30 -22.70 -15.85 35.54
C ALA A 30 -21.85 -14.99 34.59
N PHE A 31 -20.85 -15.57 33.93
CA PHE A 31 -20.05 -14.88 32.91
C PHE A 31 -20.89 -14.46 31.70
N VAL A 32 -21.82 -15.32 31.27
CA VAL A 32 -22.72 -15.04 30.13
C VAL A 32 -23.83 -14.04 30.49
N THR A 33 -24.31 -14.02 31.74
CA THR A 33 -25.41 -13.13 32.15
C THR A 33 -24.96 -11.79 32.71
N LEU A 34 -23.78 -11.71 33.35
CA LEU A 34 -23.25 -10.48 33.95
C LEU A 34 -22.37 -9.68 33.01
N ILE A 35 -21.84 -10.29 31.94
CA ILE A 35 -21.23 -9.55 30.84
C ILE A 35 -22.36 -9.25 29.87
N PRO A 36 -22.89 -8.01 29.82
CA PRO A 36 -23.85 -7.67 28.78
C PRO A 36 -23.21 -8.02 27.43
N PRO A 37 -23.96 -8.61 26.48
CA PRO A 37 -23.44 -8.74 25.13
C PRO A 37 -22.93 -7.34 24.76
N SER A 38 -21.64 -7.23 24.45
CA SER A 38 -21.09 -5.98 23.95
C SER A 38 -22.08 -5.54 22.88
N PRO A 39 -22.66 -4.31 22.97
CA PRO A 39 -23.55 -3.86 21.91
C PRO A 39 -22.80 -4.14 20.63
N ASP A 40 -23.41 -4.88 19.70
CA ASP A 40 -22.82 -5.21 18.42
C ASP A 40 -22.16 -3.92 17.92
N PHE A 41 -20.84 -3.81 18.12
CA PHE A 41 -20.08 -2.75 17.51
C PHE A 41 -20.09 -3.26 16.09
N PRO A 42 -20.86 -2.67 15.16
CA PRO A 42 -20.73 -3.08 13.79
C PRO A 42 -19.25 -2.86 13.49
N ARG A 43 -18.50 -3.95 13.30
CA ARG A 43 -17.19 -3.93 12.69
C ARG A 43 -17.45 -3.29 11.34
N ARG A 44 -17.31 -1.97 11.28
CA ARG A 44 -17.34 -1.19 10.07
C ARG A 44 -16.02 -1.38 9.34
N TYR A 45 -15.58 -2.62 9.16
CA TYR A 45 -14.90 -2.99 7.94
C TYR A 45 -16.02 -3.17 6.92
N ARG A 46 -16.54 -2.03 6.41
CA ARG A 46 -17.19 -2.04 5.11
C ARG A 46 -16.20 -2.75 4.19
N GLU A 47 -16.65 -3.76 3.43
CA GLU A 47 -15.80 -4.34 2.39
C GLU A 47 -15.18 -3.19 1.59
N PRO A 48 -13.86 -3.22 1.31
CA PRO A 48 -13.24 -2.16 0.52
C PRO A 48 -14.03 -1.99 -0.78
N LEU A 49 -14.50 -0.77 -1.03
CA LEU A 49 -15.20 -0.44 -2.27
C LEU A 49 -14.33 -0.87 -3.45
N ARG A 50 -14.95 -1.49 -4.45
CA ARG A 50 -14.24 -1.83 -5.69
C ARG A 50 -13.94 -0.54 -6.45
N HIS A 51 -12.92 -0.58 -7.30
CA HIS A 51 -12.50 0.59 -8.08
C HIS A 51 -13.67 1.20 -8.87
N GLU A 52 -14.50 0.37 -9.50
CA GLU A 52 -15.71 0.79 -10.24
C GLU A 52 -16.71 1.56 -9.36
N GLU A 53 -16.91 1.11 -8.11
CA GLU A 53 -17.83 1.76 -7.15
C GLU A 53 -17.23 3.07 -6.60
N MET A 54 -15.91 3.20 -6.55
CA MET A 54 -15.24 4.45 -6.19
C MET A 54 -15.31 5.48 -7.31
N GLU A 55 -15.28 5.06 -8.58
CA GLU A 55 -15.47 5.96 -9.74
C GLU A 55 -16.87 6.58 -9.74
N GLU A 56 -17.91 5.82 -9.38
CA GLU A 56 -19.27 6.35 -9.26
C GLU A 56 -19.44 7.36 -8.11
N MET A 57 -18.56 7.32 -7.10
CA MET A 57 -18.60 8.23 -5.95
C MET A 57 -17.78 9.52 -6.17
N GLU A 58 -17.20 9.74 -7.36
CA GLU A 58 -16.46 10.95 -7.72
C GLU A 58 -17.29 12.23 -7.52
N GLU A 59 -18.62 12.17 -7.69
CA GLU A 59 -19.53 13.31 -7.49
C GLU A 59 -19.68 13.75 -6.01
N MET A 60 -19.18 12.96 -5.05
CA MET A 60 -19.29 13.25 -3.62
C MET A 60 -18.00 13.77 -2.97
N ILE A 61 -16.92 13.99 -3.74
CA ILE A 61 -15.68 14.56 -3.21
C ILE A 61 -15.88 16.06 -3.00
N PRO A 62 -15.79 16.58 -1.76
CA PRO A 62 -15.98 18.01 -1.53
C PRO A 62 -14.86 18.83 -2.20
N ASP A 63 -15.24 19.91 -2.88
CA ASP A 63 -14.32 20.87 -3.51
C ASP A 63 -13.42 21.61 -2.50
N SER A 64 -13.79 21.54 -1.21
CA SER A 64 -13.09 22.20 -0.12
C SER A 64 -12.04 21.26 0.49
N PRO A 65 -10.83 21.74 0.81
CA PRO A 65 -9.85 20.94 1.54
C PRO A 65 -10.45 20.48 2.86
N LEU A 66 -10.42 19.17 3.12
CA LEU A 66 -10.70 18.64 4.45
C LEU A 66 -9.68 19.27 5.41
N SER A 67 -10.17 20.11 6.32
CA SER A 67 -9.33 20.83 7.29
C SER A 67 -8.50 19.85 8.09
N GLY A 68 -7.18 20.07 8.11
CA GLY A 68 -6.23 19.24 8.84
C GLY A 68 -6.43 19.34 10.36
N HIS A 69 -6.02 18.27 11.04
CA HIS A 69 -5.81 18.22 12.49
C HIS A 69 -4.83 19.31 12.95
N ASP A 70 -4.94 19.72 14.21
CA ASP A 70 -4.06 20.74 14.78
C ASP A 70 -2.60 20.25 14.79
N PRO A 71 -1.63 21.01 14.25
CA PRO A 71 -0.21 20.66 14.31
C PRO A 71 0.35 20.45 15.74
N HIS A 72 -0.37 20.88 16.77
CA HIS A 72 0.00 20.78 18.18
C HIS A 72 -0.70 19.64 18.93
N GLU A 73 -1.36 18.69 18.25
CA GLU A 73 -1.75 17.46 18.94
C GLU A 73 -0.49 16.77 19.51
N ILE A 74 -0.53 16.38 20.77
CA ILE A 74 0.62 15.83 21.53
C ILE A 74 1.26 14.64 20.79
N HIS A 75 0.47 13.92 20.00
CA HIS A 75 0.91 12.77 19.22
C HIS A 75 1.77 13.12 17.99
N HIS A 76 1.80 14.38 17.54
CA HIS A 76 2.52 14.81 16.33
C HIS A 76 3.82 15.60 16.61
N ILE A 77 4.18 15.78 17.88
CA ILE A 77 5.37 16.55 18.28
C ILE A 77 6.63 15.90 17.71
N GLY A 78 7.36 16.65 16.88
CA GLY A 78 8.62 16.21 16.27
C GLY A 78 8.49 15.46 14.95
N GLU A 79 7.29 14.97 14.60
CA GLU A 79 7.06 14.26 13.33
C GLU A 79 7.35 15.17 12.12
N GLY A 80 6.96 16.44 12.17
CA GLY A 80 7.25 17.41 11.11
C GLY A 80 8.76 17.69 10.93
N VAL A 81 9.53 17.67 12.01
CA VAL A 81 11.00 17.86 11.96
C VAL A 81 11.66 16.65 11.30
N GLU A 82 11.24 15.45 11.70
CA GLU A 82 11.73 14.21 11.12
C GLU A 82 11.34 14.06 9.64
N ALA A 83 10.11 14.41 9.29
CA ALA A 83 9.65 14.48 7.91
C ALA A 83 10.52 15.41 7.05
N ALA A 84 10.84 16.61 7.56
CA ALA A 84 11.70 17.56 6.86
C ALA A 84 13.15 17.06 6.73
N ARG A 85 13.67 16.39 7.76
CA ARG A 85 14.99 15.75 7.72
C ARG A 85 15.04 14.64 6.67
N LEU A 86 14.04 13.77 6.68
CA LEU A 86 13.89 12.67 5.72
C LEU A 86 13.70 13.18 4.30
N TYR A 87 12.94 14.26 4.09
CA TYR A 87 12.76 14.89 2.78
C TYR A 87 14.09 15.30 2.12
N LYS A 88 15.04 15.78 2.92
CA LYS A 88 16.39 16.15 2.47
C LYS A 88 17.29 14.92 2.26
N LYS A 89 17.16 13.90 3.12
CA LYS A 89 17.99 12.69 3.08
C LYS A 89 17.58 11.72 1.96
N VAL A 90 16.28 11.56 1.70
CA VAL A 90 15.71 10.57 0.79
C VAL A 90 14.97 11.29 -0.32
N ARG A 91 15.64 11.46 -1.47
CA ARG A 91 15.09 12.22 -2.61
C ARG A 91 14.27 11.29 -3.49
N VAL A 92 12.96 11.52 -3.53
CA VAL A 92 12.00 10.69 -4.25
C VAL A 92 11.34 11.46 -5.40
N VAL A 93 11.43 10.92 -6.61
CA VAL A 93 10.56 11.31 -7.73
C VAL A 93 9.27 10.51 -7.62
N CYS A 94 8.14 11.22 -7.60
CA CYS A 94 6.83 10.64 -7.78
C CYS A 94 6.42 10.84 -9.24
N TRP A 95 6.23 9.75 -9.97
CA TRP A 95 5.67 9.79 -11.31
C TRP A 95 4.30 9.15 -11.31
N ILE A 96 3.31 9.92 -11.75
CA ILE A 96 1.90 9.57 -11.68
C ILE A 96 1.45 9.19 -13.08
N MET A 97 1.01 7.96 -13.26
CA MET A 97 0.34 7.54 -14.50
C MET A 97 -1.08 8.12 -14.51
N THR A 98 -1.43 8.81 -15.58
CA THR A 98 -2.76 9.39 -15.77
C THR A 98 -3.15 9.41 -17.26
N ARG A 99 -4.33 9.94 -17.57
CA ARG A 99 -4.88 10.04 -18.92
C ARG A 99 -5.66 11.34 -19.07
N PRO A 100 -5.86 11.86 -20.30
CA PRO A 100 -6.52 13.15 -20.51
C PRO A 100 -7.87 13.27 -19.82
N GLU A 101 -8.65 12.18 -19.77
CA GLU A 101 -9.97 12.13 -19.15
C GLU A 101 -9.94 12.30 -17.63
N THR A 102 -8.83 11.94 -16.99
CA THR A 102 -8.66 11.93 -15.53
C THR A 102 -7.75 13.05 -15.02
N HIS A 103 -7.18 13.89 -15.90
CA HIS A 103 -6.33 15.01 -15.50
C HIS A 103 -7.02 15.92 -14.47
N LYS A 104 -8.20 16.43 -14.81
CA LYS A 104 -8.96 17.37 -13.94
C LYS A 104 -9.71 16.67 -12.82
N LYS A 105 -10.12 15.42 -13.03
CA LYS A 105 -10.96 14.66 -12.09
C LYS A 105 -10.17 13.96 -10.98
N LYS A 106 -8.96 13.50 -11.27
CA LYS A 106 -8.15 12.66 -10.36
C LYS A 106 -6.76 13.27 -10.13
N ALA A 107 -5.99 13.45 -11.20
CA ALA A 107 -4.58 13.82 -11.10
C ALA A 107 -4.35 15.21 -10.47
N MET A 108 -5.25 16.17 -10.72
CA MET A 108 -5.21 17.49 -10.06
C MET A 108 -5.31 17.37 -8.53
N HIS A 109 -6.03 16.39 -7.99
CA HIS A 109 -6.10 16.17 -6.54
C HIS A 109 -4.80 15.58 -5.98
N VAL A 110 -4.10 14.72 -6.74
CA VAL A 110 -2.74 14.28 -6.37
C VAL A 110 -1.81 15.49 -6.27
N LYS A 111 -1.85 16.40 -7.25
CA LYS A 111 -1.07 17.67 -7.26
C LYS A 111 -1.44 18.57 -6.08
N ALA A 112 -2.72 18.64 -5.73
CA ALA A 112 -3.23 19.49 -4.66
C ALA A 112 -2.95 18.93 -3.25
N THR A 113 -2.72 17.62 -3.12
CA THR A 113 -2.62 16.93 -1.83
C THR A 113 -1.21 16.36 -1.59
N TRP A 114 -1.06 15.04 -1.56
CA TRP A 114 0.16 14.35 -1.15
C TRP A 114 1.32 14.53 -2.12
N GLY A 115 1.04 14.81 -3.40
CA GLY A 115 2.08 15.04 -4.42
C GLY A 115 2.99 16.24 -4.08
N LYS A 116 2.50 17.21 -3.30
CA LYS A 116 3.28 18.35 -2.79
C LYS A 116 4.47 17.93 -1.93
N ARG A 117 4.40 16.73 -1.32
CA ARG A 117 5.43 16.17 -0.45
C ARG A 117 6.49 15.39 -1.21
N CYS A 118 6.40 15.25 -2.53
CA CYS A 118 7.45 14.66 -3.36
C CYS A 118 8.62 15.63 -3.58
N ASN A 119 9.83 15.12 -3.86
CA ASN A 119 10.94 16.01 -4.24
C ASN A 119 10.77 16.49 -5.69
N LYS A 120 10.17 15.64 -6.53
CA LYS A 120 9.68 15.98 -7.86
C LYS A 120 8.38 15.23 -8.11
N LEU A 121 7.40 15.93 -8.66
CA LEU A 121 6.14 15.36 -9.09
C LEU A 121 6.05 15.49 -10.61
N ILE A 122 5.80 14.38 -11.31
CA ILE A 122 5.68 14.32 -12.76
C ILE A 122 4.41 13.56 -13.10
N PHE A 123 3.58 14.11 -13.97
CA PHE A 123 2.42 13.42 -14.50
C PHE A 123 2.76 12.88 -15.88
N MET A 124 2.52 11.59 -16.09
CA MET A 124 2.80 10.88 -17.34
C MET A 124 1.48 10.50 -18.00
N SER A 125 1.26 10.98 -19.21
CA SER A 125 -0.01 10.86 -19.93
C SER A 125 0.20 10.52 -21.41
N SER A 126 -0.91 10.35 -22.14
CA SER A 126 -0.96 10.25 -23.61
C SER A 126 -1.21 11.61 -24.27
N GLN A 127 -1.39 12.67 -23.48
CA GLN A 127 -1.51 14.04 -23.98
C GLN A 127 -0.84 15.01 -23.01
N ASN A 128 -0.22 16.04 -23.55
CA ASN A 128 0.35 17.13 -22.78
C ASN A 128 -0.77 17.96 -22.12
N ASP A 129 -0.56 18.36 -20.87
CA ASP A 129 -1.45 19.26 -20.15
C ASP A 129 -0.60 20.26 -19.35
N THR A 130 -0.68 21.54 -19.74
CA THR A 130 0.13 22.60 -19.13
C THR A 130 -0.36 23.01 -17.73
N GLU A 131 -1.66 22.85 -17.45
CA GLU A 131 -2.25 23.17 -16.14
C GLU A 131 -1.81 22.12 -15.09
N LEU A 132 -1.90 20.84 -15.47
CA LEU A 132 -1.44 19.73 -14.63
C LEU A 132 0.09 19.65 -14.62
N GLY A 133 0.74 19.96 -15.73
CA GLY A 133 2.15 19.67 -15.99
C GLY A 133 2.37 18.22 -16.44
N ALA A 134 1.43 17.67 -17.21
CA ALA A 134 1.50 16.31 -17.72
C ALA A 134 2.34 16.22 -18.99
N ILE A 135 3.16 15.18 -19.07
CA ILE A 135 4.05 14.90 -20.20
C ILE A 135 3.41 13.83 -21.07
N ASP A 136 3.32 14.12 -22.37
CA ASP A 136 2.90 13.15 -23.36
C ASP A 136 4.04 12.14 -23.61
N LEU A 137 3.75 10.87 -23.34
CA LEU A 137 4.69 9.76 -23.58
C LEU A 137 4.67 9.25 -25.04
N GLY A 138 3.78 9.75 -25.90
CA GLY A 138 3.62 9.26 -27.27
C GLY A 138 3.06 7.84 -27.34
N VAL A 139 2.39 7.38 -26.29
CA VAL A 139 1.77 6.04 -26.19
C VAL A 139 0.30 6.22 -25.86
N GLY A 140 -0.58 5.57 -26.64
CA GLY A 140 -2.03 5.69 -26.49
C GLY A 140 -2.59 5.12 -25.17
N ASP A 141 -3.88 5.34 -24.94
CA ASP A 141 -4.60 4.88 -23.76
C ASP A 141 -5.16 3.46 -23.90
N GLY A 142 -5.57 2.89 -22.77
CA GLY A 142 -6.14 1.55 -22.70
C GLY A 142 -5.26 0.59 -21.89
N ARG A 143 -5.87 -0.52 -21.45
CA ARG A 143 -5.22 -1.49 -20.56
C ARG A 143 -4.00 -2.14 -21.20
N ASP A 144 -4.07 -2.39 -22.51
CA ASP A 144 -3.00 -3.04 -23.28
C ASP A 144 -1.78 -2.12 -23.48
N HIS A 145 -1.98 -0.80 -23.40
CA HIS A 145 -0.93 0.21 -23.55
C HIS A 145 -0.24 0.59 -22.23
N LEU A 146 -0.77 0.17 -21.07
CA LEU A 146 -0.23 0.50 -19.75
C LEU A 146 1.24 0.09 -19.59
N TRP A 147 1.60 -1.08 -20.14
CA TRP A 147 2.99 -1.53 -20.12
C TRP A 147 3.87 -0.65 -21.00
N GLY A 148 3.42 -0.30 -22.21
CA GLY A 148 4.10 0.62 -23.10
C GLY A 148 4.37 1.98 -22.45
N LYS A 149 3.35 2.55 -21.80
CA LYS A 149 3.48 3.81 -21.04
C LYS A 149 4.47 3.69 -19.90
N THR A 150 4.44 2.58 -19.15
CA THR A 150 5.39 2.36 -18.04
C THR A 150 6.83 2.31 -18.54
N LYS A 151 7.09 1.61 -19.66
CA LYS A 151 8.43 1.59 -20.29
C LYS A 151 8.86 3.00 -20.73
N ALA A 152 7.98 3.74 -21.39
CA ALA A 152 8.26 5.10 -21.83
C ALA A 152 8.52 6.06 -20.65
N ALA A 153 7.74 5.96 -19.57
CA ALA A 153 7.93 6.73 -18.35
C ALA A 153 9.28 6.43 -17.69
N PHE A 154 9.65 5.15 -17.55
CA PHE A 154 10.95 4.80 -16.98
C PHE A 154 12.12 5.25 -17.86
N LYS A 155 11.99 5.17 -19.19
CA LYS A 155 13.00 5.72 -20.10
C LYS A 155 13.14 7.23 -19.94
N TYR A 156 12.02 7.95 -19.85
CA TYR A 156 12.02 9.40 -19.61
C TYR A 156 12.72 9.75 -18.30
N LEU A 157 12.37 9.07 -17.20
CA LEU A 157 12.97 9.30 -15.88
C LEU A 157 14.47 8.99 -15.88
N TYR A 158 14.88 7.94 -16.57
CA TYR A 158 16.28 7.58 -16.76
C TYR A 158 17.04 8.70 -17.50
N ASP A 159 16.49 9.20 -18.62
CA ASP A 159 17.18 10.20 -19.45
C ASP A 159 17.30 11.57 -18.77
N HIS A 160 16.30 11.96 -17.96
CA HIS A 160 16.19 13.33 -17.44
C HIS A 160 16.48 13.46 -15.95
N HIS A 161 16.35 12.38 -15.16
CA HIS A 161 16.30 12.48 -13.70
C HIS A 161 17.07 11.39 -12.94
N LEU A 162 17.73 10.44 -13.63
CA LEU A 162 18.39 9.30 -12.98
C LEU A 162 19.35 9.73 -11.86
N ASN A 163 20.18 10.74 -12.12
CA ASN A 163 21.24 11.17 -11.22
C ASN A 163 20.78 12.23 -10.18
N ASP A 164 19.58 12.78 -10.35
CA ASP A 164 19.07 13.85 -9.49
C ASP A 164 18.39 13.32 -8.22
N TYR A 165 17.99 12.05 -8.22
CA TYR A 165 17.18 11.44 -7.17
C TYR A 165 17.66 10.04 -6.79
N ASP A 166 17.16 9.55 -5.66
CA ASP A 166 17.55 8.26 -5.08
C ASP A 166 16.51 7.17 -5.36
N TRP A 167 15.23 7.57 -5.44
CA TRP A 167 14.11 6.67 -5.58
C TRP A 167 13.07 7.19 -6.59
N PHE A 168 12.46 6.27 -7.33
CA PHE A 168 11.49 6.51 -8.39
C PHE A 168 10.20 5.77 -8.07
N PHE A 169 9.22 6.50 -7.56
CA PHE A 169 7.93 5.98 -7.12
C PHE A 169 6.88 6.13 -8.21
N LYS A 170 6.37 4.99 -8.72
CA LYS A 170 5.16 4.95 -9.54
C LYS A 170 3.94 5.02 -8.64
N ALA A 171 2.99 5.87 -9.00
CA ALA A 171 1.61 5.79 -8.55
C ALA A 171 0.63 5.96 -9.71
N ASP A 172 -0.63 5.59 -9.50
CA ASP A 172 -1.75 5.94 -10.37
C ASP A 172 -2.44 7.21 -9.81
N ASP A 173 -3.28 7.86 -10.61
CA ASP A 173 -3.97 9.11 -10.23
C ASP A 173 -5.09 8.92 -9.19
N ASP A 174 -5.41 7.66 -8.87
CA ASP A 174 -6.32 7.23 -7.80
C ASP A 174 -5.56 6.72 -6.54
N THR A 175 -4.24 6.85 -6.51
CA THR A 175 -3.40 6.42 -5.37
C THR A 175 -3.23 7.54 -4.35
N TYR A 176 -3.28 7.21 -3.05
CA TYR A 176 -2.89 8.11 -1.95
C TYR A 176 -1.66 7.57 -1.21
N THR A 177 -0.66 8.42 -1.00
CA THR A 177 0.61 8.00 -0.37
C THR A 177 1.03 8.92 0.78
N ILE A 178 1.45 8.30 1.89
CA ILE A 178 2.08 9.00 3.01
C ILE A 178 3.59 9.01 2.78
N MET A 179 4.09 10.10 2.20
CA MET A 179 5.48 10.23 1.75
C MET A 179 6.48 10.12 2.91
N GLU A 180 6.10 10.57 4.10
CA GLU A 180 6.88 10.48 5.34
C GLU A 180 7.18 9.02 5.70
N ASN A 181 6.15 8.18 5.72
CA ASN A 181 6.28 6.75 6.02
C ASN A 181 7.14 6.03 4.98
N MET A 182 6.95 6.36 3.70
CA MET A 182 7.77 5.81 2.63
C MET A 182 9.24 6.22 2.80
N ARG A 183 9.54 7.49 3.04
CA ARG A 183 10.93 7.93 3.26
C ARG A 183 11.56 7.30 4.49
N TYR A 184 10.79 7.16 5.58
CA TYR A 184 11.27 6.50 6.78
C TYR A 184 11.73 5.08 6.46
N MET A 185 10.90 4.30 5.77
CA MET A 185 11.24 2.94 5.31
C MET A 185 12.45 2.94 4.37
N LEU A 186 12.49 3.81 3.37
CA LEU A 186 13.57 3.88 2.39
C LEU A 186 14.90 4.36 2.98
N SER A 187 14.88 5.08 4.12
CA SER A 187 16.08 5.70 4.70
C SER A 187 17.13 4.73 5.22
N THR A 188 16.79 3.44 5.30
CA THR A 188 17.66 2.34 5.75
C THR A 188 18.28 1.55 4.59
N TYR A 189 17.90 1.86 3.34
CA TYR A 189 18.38 1.16 2.15
C TYR A 189 19.30 2.05 1.31
N ASP A 190 20.28 1.43 0.66
CA ASP A 190 21.19 2.10 -0.27
C ASP A 190 20.56 2.16 -1.68
N PRO A 191 20.29 3.35 -2.25
CA PRO A 191 19.74 3.50 -3.60
C PRO A 191 20.70 3.07 -4.73
N SER A 192 21.98 2.80 -4.44
CA SER A 192 22.91 2.21 -5.41
C SER A 192 22.79 0.69 -5.52
N LEU A 193 21.94 0.06 -4.70
CA LEU A 193 21.62 -1.36 -4.83
C LEU A 193 20.33 -1.51 -5.65
N PRO A 194 20.21 -2.56 -6.50
CA PRO A 194 19.04 -2.74 -7.37
C PRO A 194 17.83 -3.29 -6.61
N ILE A 195 17.20 -2.41 -5.84
CA ILE A 195 16.08 -2.72 -4.96
C ILE A 195 14.78 -2.12 -5.51
N TYR A 196 13.67 -2.84 -5.32
CA TYR A 196 12.32 -2.32 -5.57
C TYR A 196 11.34 -2.82 -4.50
N PHE A 197 10.37 -1.98 -4.14
CA PHE A 197 9.34 -2.30 -3.16
C PHE A 197 7.94 -2.02 -3.72
N GLY A 198 6.96 -2.79 -3.28
CA GLY A 198 5.57 -2.63 -3.67
C GLY A 198 4.72 -3.81 -3.19
N SER A 199 3.45 -3.83 -3.62
CA SER A 199 2.56 -4.96 -3.32
C SER A 199 2.73 -6.08 -4.34
N ARG A 200 3.38 -7.18 -3.96
CA ARG A 200 3.68 -8.29 -4.88
C ARG A 200 2.45 -9.15 -5.15
N PHE A 201 1.99 -9.14 -6.40
CA PHE A 201 0.94 -10.00 -6.92
C PHE A 201 1.54 -11.20 -7.62
N LYS A 202 0.85 -12.35 -7.56
CA LYS A 202 1.25 -13.59 -8.25
C LYS A 202 0.14 -14.15 -9.16
N LYS A 203 -0.86 -13.32 -9.49
CA LYS A 203 -2.05 -13.77 -10.21
C LYS A 203 -1.76 -14.22 -11.65
N PHE A 204 -0.87 -13.51 -12.34
CA PHE A 204 -0.62 -13.73 -13.78
C PHE A 204 0.77 -14.26 -14.11
N THR A 205 1.73 -14.20 -13.17
CA THR A 205 3.10 -14.68 -13.38
C THR A 205 3.61 -15.40 -12.13
N ARG A 206 4.33 -16.51 -12.33
CA ARG A 206 4.82 -17.36 -11.24
C ARG A 206 5.85 -16.64 -10.36
N GLN A 207 6.72 -15.86 -10.99
CA GLN A 207 7.69 -14.98 -10.32
C GLN A 207 7.01 -13.80 -9.62
N GLY A 208 5.77 -13.47 -9.98
CA GLY A 208 5.03 -12.32 -9.47
C GLY A 208 5.55 -10.98 -9.99
N TYR A 209 4.79 -9.93 -9.70
CA TYR A 209 5.06 -8.56 -10.12
C TYR A 209 4.46 -7.58 -9.10
N MET A 210 4.89 -6.33 -9.09
CA MET A 210 4.32 -5.32 -8.19
C MET A 210 3.02 -4.76 -8.78
N SER A 211 1.98 -4.68 -7.96
CA SER A 211 0.68 -4.11 -8.35
C SER A 211 0.85 -2.64 -8.75
N GLY A 212 0.31 -2.27 -9.92
CA GLY A 212 0.36 -0.89 -10.42
C GLY A 212 -0.42 0.09 -9.55
N GLY A 213 -1.67 -0.27 -9.18
CA GLY A 213 -2.57 0.60 -8.43
C GLY A 213 -2.22 0.75 -6.95
N GLY A 214 -1.41 -0.16 -6.39
CA GLY A 214 -0.85 0.03 -5.04
C GLY A 214 0.37 0.95 -5.03
N GLY A 215 0.88 1.32 -6.19
CA GLY A 215 2.17 1.96 -6.37
C GLY A 215 3.36 1.03 -6.06
N TYR A 216 4.51 1.40 -6.59
CA TYR A 216 5.77 0.73 -6.31
C TYR A 216 6.95 1.66 -6.54
N VAL A 217 8.04 1.43 -5.81
CA VAL A 217 9.22 2.30 -5.83
C VAL A 217 10.45 1.51 -6.26
N LEU A 218 11.24 2.10 -7.16
CA LEU A 218 12.53 1.58 -7.59
C LEU A 218 13.63 2.46 -7.02
N SER A 219 14.72 1.83 -6.58
CA SER A 219 16.00 2.50 -6.38
C SER A 219 16.54 3.04 -7.71
N ARG A 220 17.44 4.01 -7.64
CA ARG A 220 18.18 4.52 -8.80
C ARG A 220 18.86 3.40 -9.59
N GLU A 221 19.54 2.47 -8.91
CA GLU A 221 20.20 1.36 -9.60
C GLU A 221 19.19 0.40 -10.26
N ALA A 222 18.04 0.13 -9.63
CA ALA A 222 17.01 -0.70 -10.25
C ALA A 222 16.43 -0.06 -11.53
N LEU A 223 16.20 1.26 -11.53
CA LEU A 223 15.76 1.98 -12.74
C LEU A 223 16.82 1.91 -13.85
N LYS A 224 18.10 2.10 -13.49
CA LYS A 224 19.22 2.01 -14.42
C LYS A 224 19.27 0.64 -15.10
N ILE A 225 19.29 -0.45 -14.32
CA ILE A 225 19.31 -1.82 -14.84
C ILE A 225 18.08 -2.09 -15.70
N PHE A 226 16.90 -1.63 -15.27
CA PHE A 226 15.67 -1.81 -16.05
C PHE A 226 15.81 -1.22 -17.46
N VAL A 227 16.33 0.00 -17.58
CA VAL A 227 16.46 0.66 -18.88
C VAL A 227 17.63 0.14 -19.70
N GLU A 228 18.79 -0.09 -19.10
CA GLU A 228 20.00 -0.50 -19.83
C GLU A 228 19.96 -1.98 -20.24
N VAL A 229 19.30 -2.84 -19.47
CA VAL A 229 19.28 -4.30 -19.68
C VAL A 229 17.90 -4.79 -20.08
N ALA A 230 16.88 -4.56 -19.25
CA ALA A 230 15.58 -5.19 -19.48
C ALA A 230 14.85 -4.64 -20.72
N LEU A 231 15.01 -3.35 -21.03
CA LEU A 231 14.41 -2.77 -22.24
C LEU A 231 15.18 -3.10 -23.52
N THR A 232 16.46 -3.46 -23.42
CA THR A 232 17.33 -3.72 -24.58
C THR A 232 17.35 -5.21 -24.98
N ASP A 233 17.08 -6.12 -24.03
CA ASP A 233 16.99 -7.56 -24.28
C ASP A 233 15.52 -8.06 -24.30
N PRO A 234 15.00 -8.48 -25.46
CA PRO A 234 13.66 -9.08 -25.57
C PRO A 234 13.43 -10.31 -24.67
N LYS A 235 14.48 -11.06 -24.31
CA LYS A 235 14.40 -12.27 -23.48
C LYS A 235 14.21 -11.95 -22.00
N GLU A 236 14.83 -10.87 -21.51
CA GLU A 236 14.66 -10.40 -20.13
C GLU A 236 13.31 -9.69 -19.92
N MET A 237 12.71 -9.16 -20.99
CA MET A 237 11.37 -8.55 -20.98
C MET A 237 10.24 -9.60 -20.86
N GLN A 238 10.46 -10.82 -21.35
CA GLN A 238 9.52 -11.92 -21.23
C GLN A 238 9.86 -12.73 -19.98
N GLY A 239 9.34 -12.29 -18.83
CA GLY A 239 9.30 -13.16 -17.66
C GLY A 239 8.43 -14.38 -17.96
N VAL A 240 9.05 -15.42 -18.53
CA VAL A 240 8.53 -16.74 -18.95
C VAL A 240 7.05 -16.92 -18.61
N VAL A 241 6.19 -16.44 -19.50
CA VAL A 241 4.79 -16.90 -19.58
C VAL A 241 4.86 -18.21 -20.34
N THR A 242 5.19 -19.30 -19.65
CA THR A 242 4.83 -20.63 -20.15
C THR A 242 3.31 -20.70 -20.09
N HIS A 243 2.65 -20.45 -21.21
CA HIS A 243 1.31 -20.96 -21.43
C HIS A 243 1.40 -22.49 -21.28
N GLY A 244 0.79 -23.01 -20.21
CA GLY A 244 0.56 -24.44 -20.08
C GLY A 244 -0.32 -24.89 -21.23
N SER A 245 0.21 -25.84 -22.00
CA SER A 245 -0.49 -26.63 -23.00
C SER A 245 -1.69 -27.38 -22.41
#